data_AF-A0A3D3BYZ9-F1
#
_entry.id   AF-A0A3D3BYZ9-F1
#
_cell.length_a   1.000
_cell.length_b   1.000
_cell.length_c   1.000
_cell.angle_alpha   90.00
_cell.angle_beta   90.00
_cell.angle_gamma   90.00
#
_symmetry.space_group_name_H-M   'P 1'
#
loop_
_entity.id
_entity.type
_entity.pdbx_description
1 polymer ?
#
loop_
_entity_poly.entity_id
_entity_poly.type
_entity_poly.pdbx_seq_one_letter_code
_entity_poly.pdbx_strand_id
1 'polypeptide(L)'
;MGIREVGEATAQALAQHYGDLQPIIDASAEDHELIADIGPIVAQHIAVFFSNKENLALIEELLVQGVEWEVIEKADNADVLAGQTFVLTGTLEQMSRSESKNQLQALGAKVAGSVSKNTDVVVAGPGAGSKRTKAEELGIKIIDEGEFLSLLDSLPK
;
A
#
# COMPACT_ATOMS: atom_id res chain seq x y z
N MET A 1 -11.00 22.41 -15.14
CA MET A 1 -11.29 21.65 -13.91
C MET A 1 -10.19 20.64 -13.75
N GLY A 2 -9.54 20.59 -12.60
CA GLY A 2 -8.40 19.71 -12.39
C GLY A 2 -7.80 19.94 -11.01
N ILE A 3 -7.09 18.93 -10.53
CA ILE A 3 -6.35 18.99 -9.28
C ILE A 3 -5.02 19.68 -9.57
N ARG A 4 -4.66 20.67 -8.75
CA ARG A 4 -3.42 21.42 -8.93
C ARG A 4 -2.23 20.46 -8.85
N GLU A 5 -1.27 20.59 -9.77
CA GLU A 5 -0.06 19.76 -9.87
C GLU A 5 -0.29 18.28 -10.23
N VAL A 6 -1.54 17.89 -10.52
CA VAL A 6 -1.85 16.57 -11.06
C VAL A 6 -1.92 16.67 -12.59
N GLY A 7 -0.89 16.11 -13.23
CA GLY A 7 -0.86 15.91 -14.68
C GLY A 7 -1.29 14.52 -15.10
N GLU A 8 -1.19 14.24 -16.40
CA GLU A 8 -1.53 12.93 -16.99
C GLU A 8 -0.77 11.77 -16.33
N ALA A 9 0.54 11.92 -16.11
CA ALA A 9 1.37 10.88 -15.47
C ALA A 9 0.90 10.55 -14.04
N THR A 10 0.57 11.58 -13.25
CA THR A 10 0.06 11.41 -11.89
C THR A 10 -1.32 10.76 -11.89
N ALA A 11 -2.21 11.19 -12.80
CA ALA A 11 -3.52 10.59 -12.97
C ALA A 11 -3.43 9.11 -13.38
N GLN A 12 -2.48 8.78 -14.26
CA GLN A 12 -2.23 7.40 -14.66
C GLN A 12 -1.66 6.55 -13.52
N ALA A 13 -0.74 7.10 -12.71
CA ALA A 13 -0.22 6.43 -11.53
C ALA A 13 -1.32 6.15 -10.50
N LEU A 14 -2.23 7.10 -10.28
CA LEU A 14 -3.42 6.90 -9.43
C LEU A 14 -4.33 5.79 -9.98
N ALA A 15 -4.64 5.83 -11.28
CA ALA A 15 -5.50 4.84 -11.91
C ALA A 15 -4.88 3.42 -11.82
N GLN A 16 -3.58 3.28 -12.09
CA GLN A 16 -2.87 2.01 -11.96
C GLN A 16 -2.79 1.53 -10.51
N HIS A 17 -2.57 2.45 -9.56
CA HIS A 17 -2.44 2.11 -8.15
C HIS A 17 -3.78 1.74 -7.51
N TYR A 18 -4.88 2.38 -7.88
CA TYR A 18 -6.18 2.19 -7.23
C TYR A 18 -7.13 1.28 -8.02
N GLY A 19 -7.01 1.21 -9.35
CA GLY A 19 -7.81 0.37 -10.24
C GLY A 19 -9.20 0.94 -10.55
N ASP A 20 -9.81 1.61 -9.58
CA ASP A 20 -11.14 2.22 -9.67
C ASP A 20 -11.15 3.62 -9.02
N LEU A 21 -12.17 4.41 -9.32
CA LEU A 21 -12.35 5.78 -8.84
C LEU A 21 -12.69 5.86 -7.35
N GLN A 22 -13.53 4.96 -6.84
CA GLN A 22 -13.98 5.01 -5.44
C GLN A 22 -12.82 4.84 -4.44
N PRO A 23 -11.87 3.90 -4.62
CA PRO A 23 -10.68 3.82 -3.76
C PRO A 23 -9.78 5.06 -3.80
N ILE A 24 -9.77 5.82 -4.91
CA ILE A 24 -9.04 7.10 -4.99
C ILE A 24 -9.72 8.14 -4.10
N ILE A 25 -11.05 8.18 -4.12
CA ILE A 25 -11.86 9.11 -3.32
C ILE A 25 -11.70 8.85 -1.82
N ASP A 26 -11.66 7.58 -1.42
CA ASP A 26 -11.66 7.16 -0.01
C ASP A 26 -10.27 7.17 0.65
N ALA A 27 -9.19 7.22 -0.15
CA ALA A 27 -7.83 7.21 0.36
C ALA A 27 -7.42 8.52 1.05
N SER A 28 -6.52 8.40 2.02
CA SER A 28 -5.94 9.56 2.70
C SER A 28 -4.77 10.16 1.91
N ALA A 29 -4.37 11.39 2.27
CA ALA A 29 -3.16 11.98 1.72
C ALA A 29 -1.90 11.11 2.00
N GLU A 30 -1.85 10.43 3.14
CA GLU A 30 -0.74 9.52 3.47
C GLU A 30 -0.71 8.31 2.53
N ASP A 31 -1.89 7.80 2.14
CA ASP A 31 -2.00 6.69 1.19
C ASP A 31 -1.60 7.13 -0.22
N HIS A 32 -1.98 8.34 -0.63
CA HIS A 32 -1.58 8.89 -1.93
C HIS A 32 -0.06 9.11 -2.03
N GLU A 33 0.60 9.49 -0.94
CA GLU A 33 2.06 9.69 -0.89
C GLU A 33 2.85 8.37 -1.04
N LEU A 34 2.22 7.21 -0.83
CA LEU A 34 2.85 5.91 -1.07
C LEU A 34 3.01 5.60 -2.57
N ILE A 35 2.34 6.34 -3.43
CA ILE A 35 2.37 6.14 -4.88
C ILE A 35 3.66 6.77 -5.43
N ALA A 36 4.37 6.00 -6.26
CA ALA A 36 5.55 6.50 -6.95
C ALA A 36 5.22 7.79 -7.71
N ASP A 37 6.12 8.78 -7.60
CA ASP A 37 5.98 10.12 -8.19
C ASP A 37 4.90 11.04 -7.56
N ILE A 38 4.27 10.64 -6.44
CA ILE A 38 3.38 11.52 -5.67
C ILE A 38 4.06 11.98 -4.38
N GLY A 39 4.41 13.27 -4.35
CA GLY A 39 4.92 13.91 -3.14
C GLY A 39 3.82 14.43 -2.21
N PRO A 40 4.17 14.86 -0.98
CA PRO A 40 3.21 15.25 0.06
C PRO A 40 2.28 16.39 -0.34
N ILE A 41 2.78 17.35 -1.15
CA ILE A 41 1.97 18.47 -1.64
C ILE A 41 0.88 17.98 -2.62
N VAL A 42 1.25 17.11 -3.56
CA VAL A 42 0.32 16.56 -4.56
C VAL A 42 -0.71 15.66 -3.88
N ALA A 43 -0.25 14.78 -2.99
CA ALA A 43 -1.11 13.94 -2.17
C ALA A 43 -2.15 14.75 -1.38
N GLN A 44 -1.74 15.87 -0.78
CA GLN A 44 -2.63 16.76 -0.05
C GLN A 44 -3.62 17.47 -0.98
N HIS A 45 -3.20 17.93 -2.15
CA HIS A 45 -4.11 18.51 -3.14
C HIS A 45 -5.16 17.51 -3.63
N ILE A 46 -4.79 16.24 -3.82
CA ILE A 46 -5.71 15.16 -4.20
C ILE A 46 -6.75 14.94 -3.11
N ALA A 47 -6.32 14.74 -1.86
CA ALA A 47 -7.23 14.53 -0.74
C ALA A 47 -8.17 15.73 -0.50
N VAL A 48 -7.66 16.96 -0.62
CA VAL A 48 -8.47 18.18 -0.52
C VAL A 48 -9.51 18.24 -1.63
N PHE A 49 -9.15 17.89 -2.86
CA PHE A 49 -10.08 17.89 -3.99
C PHE A 49 -11.27 16.94 -3.75
N PHE A 50 -11.01 15.71 -3.31
CA PHE A 50 -12.06 14.71 -3.04
C PHE A 50 -12.83 14.98 -1.74
N SER A 51 -12.28 15.75 -0.81
CA SER A 51 -13.02 16.21 0.38
C SER A 51 -14.08 17.29 0.07
N ASN A 52 -14.01 17.93 -1.09
CA ASN A 52 -14.96 18.97 -1.49
C ASN A 52 -16.21 18.36 -2.12
N LYS A 53 -17.36 18.58 -1.47
CA LYS A 53 -18.67 18.09 -1.93
C LYS A 53 -19.08 18.57 -3.31
N GLU A 54 -18.69 19.78 -3.71
CA GLU A 54 -19.01 20.30 -5.05
C GLU A 54 -18.25 19.53 -6.14
N ASN A 55 -17.01 19.15 -5.87
CA ASN A 55 -16.22 18.34 -6.81
C ASN A 55 -16.79 16.91 -6.91
N LEU A 56 -17.20 16.32 -5.79
CA LEU A 56 -17.85 15.00 -5.79
C LEU A 56 -19.18 15.01 -6.55
N ALA A 57 -20.02 16.03 -6.32
CA ALA A 57 -21.28 16.17 -7.04
C ALA A 57 -21.06 16.30 -8.56
N LEU A 58 -20.04 17.06 -8.97
CA LEU A 58 -19.67 17.17 -10.38
C LEU A 58 -19.20 15.83 -10.97
N ILE A 59 -18.39 15.06 -10.23
CA ILE A 59 -17.96 13.71 -10.65
C ILE A 59 -19.19 12.81 -10.83
N GLU A 60 -20.12 12.82 -9.89
CA GLU A 60 -21.35 12.03 -9.95
C GLU A 60 -22.22 12.43 -11.15
N GLU A 61 -22.36 13.73 -11.43
CA GLU A 61 -23.04 14.21 -12.64
C GLU A 61 -22.38 13.68 -13.92
N LEU A 62 -21.05 13.68 -14.00
CA LEU A 62 -20.32 13.16 -15.15
C LEU A 62 -20.54 11.64 -15.34
N LEU A 63 -20.53 10.87 -14.25
CA LEU A 63 -20.82 9.43 -14.29
C LEU A 63 -22.25 9.17 -14.79
N VAL A 64 -23.23 9.94 -14.32
CA VAL A 64 -24.64 9.84 -14.78
C VAL A 64 -24.79 10.21 -16.26
N GLN A 65 -23.97 11.12 -16.78
CA GLN A 65 -23.94 11.49 -18.20
C GLN A 65 -23.26 10.44 -19.11
N GLY A 66 -22.80 9.32 -18.54
CA GLY A 66 -22.22 8.21 -19.29
C GLY A 66 -20.70 8.29 -19.48
N VAL A 67 -20.01 9.05 -18.63
CA VAL A 67 -18.54 8.92 -18.54
C VAL A 67 -18.25 7.58 -17.88
N GLU A 68 -17.67 6.66 -18.65
CA GLU A 68 -17.25 5.35 -18.17
C GLU A 68 -15.78 5.39 -17.72
N TRP A 69 -15.52 4.75 -16.59
CA TRP A 69 -14.17 4.51 -16.11
C TRP A 69 -13.78 3.09 -16.48
N GLU A 70 -12.71 2.92 -17.26
CA GLU A 70 -12.14 1.58 -17.43
C GLU A 70 -11.58 1.13 -16.09
N VAL A 71 -12.25 0.16 -15.47
CA VAL A 71 -11.71 -0.54 -14.30
C VAL A 71 -10.44 -1.22 -14.77
N ILE A 72 -9.31 -0.72 -14.28
CA ILE A 72 -8.05 -1.43 -14.45
C ILE A 72 -8.14 -2.56 -13.43
N GLU A 73 -8.42 -3.78 -13.92
CA GLU A 73 -8.39 -4.98 -13.10
C GLU A 73 -7.03 -5.02 -12.40
N LYS A 74 -7.01 -4.62 -11.12
CA LYS A 74 -5.95 -5.03 -10.21
C LYS A 74 -5.96 -6.54 -10.25
N ALA A 75 -4.80 -7.16 -10.46
CA ALA A 75 -4.69 -8.58 -10.21
C ALA A 75 -5.26 -8.83 -8.81
N ASP A 76 -6.25 -9.73 -8.70
CA ASP A 76 -7.13 -10.03 -7.56
C ASP A 76 -6.42 -10.38 -6.23
N ASN A 77 -5.11 -10.22 -6.19
CA ASN A 77 -4.22 -10.69 -5.13
C ASN A 77 -3.75 -9.57 -4.20
N ALA A 78 -4.22 -8.34 -4.41
CA ALA A 78 -3.90 -7.17 -3.59
C ALA A 78 -4.40 -7.28 -2.13
N ASP A 79 -5.19 -8.30 -1.80
CA ASP A 79 -5.74 -8.51 -0.46
C ASP A 79 -5.32 -9.82 0.23
N VAL A 80 -4.40 -10.60 -0.35
CA VAL A 80 -4.04 -11.89 0.27
C VAL A 80 -3.38 -11.69 1.65
N LEU A 81 -2.73 -10.54 1.86
CA LEU A 81 -2.16 -10.14 3.15
C LEU A 81 -2.93 -9.00 3.82
N ALA A 82 -4.14 -8.68 3.35
CA ALA A 82 -4.98 -7.63 3.91
C ALA A 82 -5.18 -7.78 5.42
N GLY A 83 -4.86 -6.72 6.17
CA GLY A 83 -5.01 -6.68 7.62
C GLY A 83 -3.91 -7.37 8.42
N GLN A 84 -2.98 -8.09 7.77
CA GLN A 84 -1.83 -8.67 8.44
C GLN A 84 -0.74 -7.61 8.68
N THR A 85 -0.15 -7.61 9.87
CA THR A 85 0.93 -6.71 10.25
C THR A 85 2.27 -7.42 10.21
N PHE A 86 3.16 -6.95 9.35
CA PHE A 86 4.52 -7.46 9.18
C PHE A 86 5.53 -6.52 9.83
N VAL A 87 6.55 -7.09 10.48
CA VAL A 87 7.71 -6.33 10.99
C VAL A 87 8.98 -6.85 10.33
N LEU A 88 9.69 -5.96 9.64
CA LEU A 88 10.98 -6.27 9.02
C LEU A 88 12.12 -5.95 10.00
N THR A 89 12.97 -6.92 10.30
CA THR A 89 14.10 -6.76 11.22
C THR A 89 15.34 -7.52 10.76
N GLY A 90 16.53 -7.02 11.10
CA GLY A 90 17.79 -7.54 10.56
C GLY A 90 18.08 -7.01 9.14
N THR A 91 19.23 -7.38 8.60
CA THR A 91 19.61 -7.02 7.22
C THR A 91 18.92 -7.96 6.24
N LEU A 92 18.36 -7.43 5.16
CA LEU A 92 17.82 -8.21 4.05
C LEU A 92 18.84 -8.13 2.92
N GLU A 93 19.38 -9.26 2.48
CA GLU A 93 20.46 -9.34 1.49
C GLU A 93 19.93 -9.52 0.07
N GLN A 94 18.76 -10.15 -0.08
CA GLN A 94 18.14 -10.46 -1.36
C GLN A 94 17.13 -9.40 -1.81
N MET A 95 16.52 -8.67 -0.88
CA MET A 95 15.60 -7.58 -1.21
C MET A 95 15.80 -6.38 -0.29
N SER A 96 15.74 -5.15 -0.83
CA SER A 96 15.85 -3.98 0.03
C SER A 96 14.64 -3.85 0.96
N ARG A 97 14.81 -3.23 2.14
CA ARG A 97 13.69 -2.96 3.04
C ARG A 97 12.58 -2.15 2.37
N SER A 98 12.94 -1.23 1.47
CA SER A 98 11.98 -0.40 0.75
C SER A 98 11.17 -1.24 -0.25
N GLU A 99 11.81 -2.12 -1.01
CA GLU A 99 11.10 -3.05 -1.91
C GLU A 99 10.22 -4.03 -1.15
N SER A 100 10.73 -4.57 -0.05
CA SER A 100 9.98 -5.48 0.83
C SER A 100 8.72 -4.81 1.37
N LYS A 101 8.85 -3.53 1.78
CA LYS A 101 7.73 -2.74 2.27
C LYS A 101 6.70 -2.52 1.15
N ASN A 102 7.15 -2.14 -0.03
CA ASN A 102 6.28 -1.90 -1.17
C ASN A 102 5.54 -3.18 -1.61
N GLN A 103 6.21 -4.33 -1.67
CA GLN A 103 5.55 -5.61 -1.99
C GLN A 103 4.50 -5.99 -0.95
N LEU A 104 4.85 -5.88 0.33
CA LEU A 104 3.90 -6.16 1.41
C LEU A 104 2.69 -5.23 1.35
N GLN A 105 2.90 -3.94 1.10
CA GLN A 105 1.81 -2.96 0.95
C GLN A 105 0.98 -3.23 -0.31
N ALA A 106 1.60 -3.64 -1.43
CA ALA A 106 0.91 -4.01 -2.66
C ALA A 106 0.00 -5.24 -2.48
N LEU A 107 0.32 -6.11 -1.53
CA LEU A 107 -0.47 -7.28 -1.13
C LEU A 107 -1.46 -6.98 0.02
N GLY A 108 -1.62 -5.71 0.41
CA GLY A 108 -2.57 -5.25 1.44
C GLY A 108 -2.06 -5.34 2.88
N ALA A 109 -0.80 -5.72 3.09
CA ALA A 109 -0.22 -5.88 4.42
C ALA A 109 0.24 -4.54 5.03
N LYS A 110 0.13 -4.42 6.36
CA LYS A 110 0.65 -3.29 7.13
C LYS A 110 2.08 -3.56 7.56
N VAL A 111 3.00 -2.64 7.29
CA VAL A 111 4.41 -2.79 7.71
C VAL A 111 4.70 -1.89 8.92
N ALA A 112 4.98 -2.51 10.06
CA ALA A 112 5.29 -1.84 11.31
C ALA A 112 6.80 -1.89 11.63
N GLY A 113 7.33 -0.83 12.24
CA GLY A 113 8.75 -0.77 12.65
C GLY A 113 9.07 -1.46 13.99
N SER A 114 8.05 -1.91 14.72
CA SER A 114 8.18 -2.45 16.08
C SER A 114 7.31 -3.67 16.27
N VAL A 115 7.85 -4.69 16.95
CA VAL A 115 7.11 -5.89 17.34
C VAL A 115 6.16 -5.55 18.49
N SER A 116 4.88 -5.83 18.27
CA SER A 116 3.77 -5.64 19.23
C SER A 116 2.84 -6.85 19.22
N LYS A 117 1.85 -6.90 20.11
CA LYS A 117 0.84 -7.97 20.13
C LYS A 117 -0.03 -8.03 18.87
N ASN A 118 -0.07 -6.94 18.10
CA ASN A 118 -0.84 -6.86 16.86
C ASN A 118 0.01 -7.24 15.64
N THR A 119 1.26 -7.67 15.86
CA THR A 119 2.13 -8.13 14.78
C THR A 119 1.84 -9.60 14.49
N ASP A 120 1.50 -9.91 13.25
CA ASP A 120 1.21 -11.27 12.81
C ASP A 120 2.48 -12.03 12.41
N VAL A 121 3.38 -11.34 11.68
CA VAL A 121 4.60 -11.94 11.14
C VAL A 121 5.81 -11.03 11.33
N VAL A 122 6.93 -11.61 11.73
CA VAL A 122 8.22 -10.94 11.83
C VAL A 122 9.19 -11.56 10.85
N VAL A 123 9.65 -10.77 9.87
CA VAL A 123 10.71 -11.19 8.94
C VAL A 123 12.06 -10.85 9.59
N ALA A 124 12.80 -11.88 9.98
CA ALA A 124 14.05 -11.77 10.73
C ALA A 124 15.25 -12.18 9.87
N GLY A 125 15.93 -11.19 9.30
CA GLY A 125 17.21 -11.38 8.63
C GLY A 125 18.40 -11.47 9.61
N PRO A 126 19.62 -11.72 9.10
CA PRO A 126 20.85 -11.71 9.89
C PRO A 126 20.95 -10.45 10.77
N GLY A 127 21.23 -10.64 12.07
CA GLY A 127 21.36 -9.54 13.04
C GLY A 127 20.06 -9.07 13.71
N ALA A 128 18.92 -9.73 13.50
CA ALA A 128 17.62 -9.38 14.08
C ALA A 128 17.44 -9.63 15.60
N GLY A 129 18.51 -9.85 16.36
CA GLY A 129 18.52 -10.45 17.72
C GLY A 129 17.42 -9.94 18.66
N SER A 130 17.35 -8.63 18.94
CA SER A 130 16.44 -8.09 19.96
C SER A 130 14.95 -8.10 19.58
N LYS A 131 14.62 -8.09 18.27
CA LYS A 131 13.22 -8.13 17.81
C LYS A 131 12.73 -9.55 17.60
N ARG A 132 13.63 -10.46 17.22
CA ARG A 132 13.37 -11.91 17.15
C ARG A 132 12.97 -12.46 18.51
N THR A 133 13.76 -12.20 19.56
CA THR A 133 13.44 -12.67 20.92
C THR A 133 12.09 -12.16 21.41
N LYS A 134 11.77 -10.88 21.14
CA LYS A 134 10.48 -10.30 21.51
C LYS A 134 9.29 -10.94 20.77
N ALA A 135 9.50 -11.34 19.52
CA ALA A 135 8.48 -12.06 18.75
C ALA A 135 8.29 -13.49 19.27
N GLU A 136 9.37 -14.18 19.65
CA GLU A 136 9.32 -15.51 20.27
C GLU A 136 8.58 -15.48 21.61
N GLU A 137 8.86 -14.48 22.46
CA GLU A 137 8.17 -14.28 23.74
C GLU A 137 6.67 -14.02 23.60
N LEU A 138 6.27 -13.36 22.51
CA LEU A 138 4.87 -13.04 22.22
C LEU A 138 4.16 -14.16 21.42
N GLY A 139 4.86 -15.22 21.02
CA GLY A 139 4.31 -16.31 20.22
C GLY A 139 3.96 -15.89 18.78
N ILE A 140 4.63 -14.87 18.25
CA ILE A 140 4.39 -14.32 16.91
C ILE A 140 5.16 -15.14 15.88
N LYS A 141 4.60 -15.33 14.68
CA LYS A 141 5.25 -16.09 13.61
C LYS A 141 6.52 -15.35 13.15
N ILE A 142 7.64 -16.05 13.18
CA ILE A 142 8.93 -15.52 12.70
C ILE A 142 9.32 -16.29 11.46
N ILE A 143 9.65 -15.57 10.40
CA ILE A 143 10.14 -16.13 9.14
C ILE A 143 11.47 -15.49 8.76
N ASP A 144 12.31 -16.21 8.03
CA ASP A 144 13.53 -15.63 7.44
C ASP A 144 13.29 -14.96 6.08
N GLU A 145 14.34 -14.39 5.50
CA GLU A 145 14.26 -13.74 4.18
C GLU A 145 13.91 -14.72 3.05
N GLY A 146 14.39 -15.97 3.12
CA GLY A 146 14.10 -16.98 2.10
C GLY A 146 12.65 -17.47 2.16
N GLU A 147 12.13 -17.68 3.37
CA GLU A 147 10.72 -17.99 3.61
C GLU A 147 9.81 -16.83 3.21
N PHE A 148 10.25 -15.59 3.45
CA PHE A 148 9.51 -14.41 3.01
C PHE A 148 9.42 -14.32 1.49
N LEU A 149 10.52 -14.54 0.77
CA LEU A 149 10.49 -14.56 -0.69
C LEU A 149 9.66 -15.73 -1.23
N SER A 150 9.75 -16.90 -0.60
CA SER A 150 8.92 -18.05 -0.95
C SER A 150 7.44 -17.79 -0.72
N LEU A 151 7.10 -17.08 0.37
CA LEU A 151 5.74 -16.63 0.63
C LEU A 151 5.27 -15.71 -0.50
N LEU A 152 6.06 -14.68 -0.83
CA LEU A 152 5.74 -13.72 -1.89
C LEU A 152 5.59 -14.38 -3.27
N ASP A 153 6.39 -15.39 -3.60
CA ASP A 153 6.28 -16.11 -4.87
C ASP A 153 5.13 -17.13 -4.89
N SER A 154 4.77 -17.67 -3.72
CA SER A 154 3.61 -18.56 -3.56
C SER A 154 2.27 -17.83 -3.59
N LEU A 155 2.28 -16.52 -3.36
CA LEU A 155 1.09 -15.69 -3.45
C LEU A 155 0.73 -15.49 -4.93
N PRO A 156 -0.56 -15.58 -5.27
CA PRO A 156 -0.98 -15.29 -6.63
C PRO A 156 -0.57 -13.85 -6.98
N LYS A 157 -0.05 -13.65 -8.20
CA LYS A 157 0.45 -12.36 -8.70
C LYS A 157 -0.64 -11.65 -9.46
#